data_AF-A0A3Q8ZD34-F1
#
_entry.id   AF-A0A3Q8ZD34-F1
#
_cell.length_a   1.000
_cell.length_b   1.000
_cell.length_c   1.000
_cell.angle_alpha   90.00
_cell.angle_beta   90.00
_cell.angle_gamma   90.00
#
_symmetry.space_group_name_H-M   'P 1'
#
loop_
_entity.id
_entity.type
_entity.pdbx_description
1 polymer ?
#
loop_
_entity_poly.entity_id
_entity_poly.type
_entity_poly.pdbx_seq_one_letter_code
_entity_poly.pdbx_strand_id
1 'polypeptide(L)' 'MGTITYFDKTVTDCVSKDKVPIEVGTTGYAGEGPQLYLNFDGKSIILSHQDAKEFCEAFSGIATYFAYQR' A
#
# COMPACT_ATOMS: atom_id res chain seq x y z
N MET A 1 15.95 7.71 9.59
CA MET A 1 15.00 6.96 8.74
C MET A 1 13.61 7.49 9.02
N GLY A 2 12.87 7.87 7.99
CA GLY A 2 11.49 8.37 8.12
C GLY A 2 10.52 7.41 7.44
N THR A 3 9.35 7.27 8.03
CA THR A 3 8.20 6.59 7.44
C THR A 3 7.14 7.64 7.16
N ILE A 4 6.54 7.61 5.97
CA ILE A 4 5.41 8.46 5.61
C ILE A 4 4.25 7.53 5.27
N THR A 5 3.20 7.57 6.09
CA THR A 5 1.99 6.78 5.89
C THR A 5 1.00 7.55 5.04
N TYR A 6 0.54 6.96 3.94
CA TYR A 6 -0.46 7.55 3.04
C TYR A 6 -1.86 6.98 3.25
N PHE A 7 -1.94 5.74 3.72
CA PHE A 7 -3.18 5.07 4.04
C PHE A 7 -3.00 4.30 5.35
N ASP A 8 -3.87 4.55 6.32
CA ASP A 8 -3.96 3.78 7.56
C ASP A 8 -5.45 3.67 7.92
N LYS A 9 -6.00 2.48 7.74
CA LYS A 9 -7.40 2.23 8.03
C LYS A 9 -7.68 0.76 8.27
N THR A 10 -8.58 0.48 9.22
CA THR A 10 -9.28 -0.80 9.28
C THR A 10 -10.36 -0.84 8.20
N VAL A 11 -10.16 -1.68 7.19
CA VAL A 11 -11.16 -1.95 6.15
C VAL A 11 -12.05 -3.11 6.59
N THR A 12 -13.27 -3.17 6.09
CA THR A 12 -14.17 -4.31 6.29
C THR A 12 -14.22 -5.10 4.99
N ASP A 13 -13.84 -6.37 5.04
CA ASP A 13 -13.94 -7.25 3.89
C ASP A 13 -15.41 -7.42 3.48
N CYS A 14 -15.68 -7.35 2.18
CA CYS A 14 -17.04 -7.39 1.68
C CYS A 14 -17.67 -8.80 1.75
N VAL A 15 -16.85 -9.85 1.82
CA VAL A 15 -17.31 -11.25 1.78
C VAL A 15 -17.50 -11.81 3.19
N SER A 16 -16.41 -11.90 3.96
CA SER A 16 -16.35 -12.40 5.33
C SER A 16 -16.92 -11.43 6.37
N LYS A 17 -16.93 -10.13 6.07
CA LYS A 17 -17.21 -9.03 7.02
C LYS A 17 -16.15 -8.87 8.10
N ASP A 18 -15.01 -9.54 7.96
CA ASP A 18 -13.88 -9.36 8.86
C ASP A 18 -13.29 -7.96 8.74
N LYS A 19 -12.75 -7.46 9.84
CA LYS A 19 -12.10 -6.16 9.93
C LYS A 19 -10.60 -6.35 9.84
N VAL A 20 -9.98 -5.78 8.82
CA VAL A 20 -8.56 -5.95 8.54
C VAL A 20 -7.85 -4.60 8.58
N PRO A 21 -6.83 -4.42 9.44
CA PRO A 21 -6.00 -3.22 9.40
C PRO A 21 -5.11 -3.25 8.16
N ILE A 22 -5.11 -2.15 7.42
CA ILE A 22 -4.23 -1.95 6.27
C ILE A 22 -3.50 -0.62 6.44
N GLU A 23 -2.18 -0.68 6.31
CA GLU A 23 -1.29 0.48 6.29
C GLU A 23 -0.48 0.48 4.99
N VAL A 24 -0.38 1.62 4.32
CA VAL A 24 0.41 1.80 3.10
C VAL A 24 1.19 3.10 3.21
N GLY A 25 2.47 3.05 2.89
CA GLY A 25 3.33 4.21 3.01
C GLY A 25 4.65 4.06 2.27
N THR A 26 5.54 5.03 2.48
CA THR A 26 6.95 4.93 2.10
C THR A 26 7.84 4.87 3.32
N THR A 27 8.93 4.13 3.22
CA THR A 27 9.94 4.02 4.27
C THR A 27 11.34 4.04 3.68
N GLY A 28 12.30 4.61 4.41
CA GLY A 28 13.72 4.52 4.07
C GLY A 28 14.45 3.35 4.73
N TYR A 29 13.73 2.35 5.25
CA TYR A 29 14.29 1.32 6.13
C TYR A 29 15.30 0.38 5.44
N ALA A 30 15.12 0.00 4.17
CA ALA A 30 16.05 -0.93 3.53
C ALA A 30 17.29 -0.25 2.92
N GLY A 31 17.46 1.06 3.12
CA GLY A 31 18.68 1.79 2.73
C GLY A 31 18.81 2.11 1.24
N GLU A 32 17.83 1.74 0.41
CA GLU A 32 17.82 1.97 -1.05
C GLU A 32 17.04 3.22 -1.46
N GLY A 33 16.88 4.18 -0.54
CA GLY A 33 15.99 5.34 -0.71
C GLY A 33 14.55 5.05 -0.27
N PRO A 34 13.57 5.90 -0.65
CA PRO A 34 12.17 5.70 -0.29
C PRO A 34 11.60 4.46 -0.99
N GLN A 35 11.14 3.48 -0.22
CA GLN A 35 10.52 2.25 -0.72
C GLN A 35 9.08 2.17 -0.25
N LEU A 36 8.20 1.63 -1.10
CA LEU A 36 6.82 1.37 -0.72
C LEU A 36 6.79 0.26 0.33
N TYR A 37 6.05 0.48 1.41
CA TYR A 37 5.70 -0.58 2.33
C TYR A 37 4.19 -0.76 2.43
N LEU A 38 3.80 -1.98 2.74
CA LEU A 38 2.43 -2.44 2.91
C LEU A 38 2.37 -3.22 4.21
N ASN A 39 1.45 -2.88 5.10
CA ASN A 39 1.06 -3.70 6.22
C ASN A 39 -0.37 -4.19 6.00
N PHE A 40 -0.55 -5.50 6.03
CA PHE A 40 -1.85 -6.14 5.91
C PHE A 40 -1.98 -7.17 7.03
N ASP A 41 -2.93 -6.95 7.94
CA ASP A 41 -3.21 -7.88 9.05
C ASP A 41 -1.95 -8.26 9.85
N GLY A 42 -1.11 -7.27 10.16
CA GLY A 42 0.13 -7.47 10.91
C GLY A 42 1.30 -8.05 10.08
N LYS A 43 1.08 -8.40 8.81
CA LYS A 43 2.15 -8.78 7.89
C LYS A 43 2.65 -7.54 7.15
N SER A 44 3.92 -7.21 7.35
CA SER A 44 4.58 -6.09 6.68
C SER A 44 5.48 -6.56 5.54
N ILE A 45 5.41 -5.85 4.42
CA ILE A 45 6.22 -6.07 3.23
C ILE A 45 6.81 -4.72 2.83
N ILE A 46 8.12 -4.68 2.57
CA ILE A 46 8.79 -3.55 1.92
C ILE A 46 9.12 -4.02 0.49
N LEU A 47 8.61 -3.31 -0.51
CA LEU A 47 8.78 -3.67 -1.91
C LEU A 47 10.11 -3.19 -2.47
N SER A 48 10.64 -3.95 -3.43
CA SER A 48 11.69 -3.45 -4.31
C SER A 48 11.17 -2.27 -5.15
N HIS A 49 12.06 -1.46 -5.70
CA HIS A 49 11.65 -0.35 -6.59
C HIS A 49 10.88 -0.82 -7.82
N GLN A 50 11.24 -1.98 -8.36
CA GLN A 50 10.54 -2.56 -9.51
C GLN A 50 9.12 -2.99 -9.13
N ASP A 51 8.99 -3.78 -8.07
CA ASP A 51 7.66 -4.25 -7.62
C ASP A 51 6.77 -3.07 -7.19
N ALA A 52 7.35 -2.06 -6.52
CA ALA A 52 6.64 -0.86 -6.14
C ALA A 52 6.08 -0.10 -7.35
N LYS A 53 6.84 -0.03 -8.45
CA LYS A 53 6.39 0.59 -9.70
C LYS A 53 5.19 -0.16 -10.28
N GLU A 54 5.34 -1.47 -10.47
CA GLU A 54 4.28 -2.32 -11.05
C GLU A 54 3.01 -2.29 -10.17
N PHE A 55 3.18 -2.29 -8.85
CA PHE A 55 2.09 -2.14 -7.89
C PHE A 55 1.37 -0.79 -8.06
N CYS A 56 2.10 0.33 -8.11
CA CYS A 56 1.49 1.65 -8.29
C CYS A 56 0.74 1.78 -9.62
N GLU A 57 1.30 1.24 -10.71
CA GLU A 57 0.66 1.23 -12.03
C GLU A 57 -0.66 0.44 -12.00
N ALA A 58 -0.69 -0.73 -11.36
CA ALA A 58 -1.90 -1.53 -11.20
C ALA A 58 -2.99 -0.77 -10.41
N PHE A 59 -2.63 -0.12 -9.30
CA PHE A 59 -3.58 0.67 -8.51
C PHE A 59 -4.12 1.89 -9.27
N SER A 60 -3.29 2.58 -10.06
CA SER A 60 -3.76 3.67 -10.93
C SER A 60 -4.72 3.17 -12.00
N GLY A 61 -4.48 1.98 -12.56
CA GLY A 61 -5.42 1.32 -13.48
C GLY A 61 -6.79 1.04 -12.82
N ILE A 62 -6.78 0.52 -11.59
CA ILE A 62 -8.01 0.30 -10.79
C ILE A 62 -8.72 1.63 -10.49
N ALA A 63 -7.98 2.65 -10.07
CA ALA A 63 -8.54 3.98 -9.78
C ALA A 63 -9.18 4.61 -11.02
N THR A 64 -8.56 4.44 -12.19
CA THR A 64 -9.09 4.88 -13.48
C THR A 64 -10.38 4.11 -13.82
N TYR A 65 -10.39 2.79 -13.65
CA TYR A 65 -11.58 1.96 -13.91
C TYR A 65 -12.80 2.42 -13.08
N PHE A 66 -12.59 2.74 -11.81
CA PHE A 66 -13.65 3.28 -10.93
C PHE A 66 -13.92 4.78 -11.10
N ALA A 67 -13.20 5.47 -11.99
CA ALA A 67 -13.24 6.92 -12.16
C ALA A 67 -13.00 7.72 -10.87
N TYR A 68 -12.16 7.18 -9.97
CA TYR A 68 -11.74 7.82 -8.72
C TYR A 68 -10.52 8.73 -8.92
N GLN A 69 -9.73 8.48 -9.96
CA GLN A 69 -8.74 9.43 -10.47
C GLN A 69 -9.43 10.30 -11.54
N ARG A 70 -9.46 11.61 -11.31
CA ARG A 70 -9.87 12.64 -12.28
C ARG A 70 -8.73 13.61 -12.49
#